data_AF-A0A1I2I288-F1
#
_entry.id   AF-A0A1I2I288-F1
#
_cell.length_a   1.000
_cell.length_b   1.000
_cell.length_c   1.000
_cell.angle_alpha   90.00
_cell.angle_beta   90.00
_cell.angle_gamma   90.00
#
_symmetry.space_group_name_H-M   'P 1'
#
loop_
_entity.id
_entity.type
_entity.pdbx_description
1 polymer ?
#
loop_
_entity_poly.entity_id
_entity_poly.type
_entity_poly.pdbx_seq_one_letter_code
_entity_poly.pdbx_strand_id
1 'polypeptide(L)'
;MKLALLLLGAVLLVLGALAAVQGVFVDGLQRSGRTFLSMMPILAVAFLLAGMAEALLPTGFVERWLSDGAGVRGHLLAWLAGALTPGGGLLGMPLAAGLLKAGAGVGVLVTYLTSMALLPLLRLPMELGIYGARLALLRIAASCLLPFAAGATAQLIVRLTRA
;
A
#
# COMPACT_ATOMS: atom_id res chain seq x y z
N MET A 1 14.72 -0.61 -5.47
CA MET A 1 14.29 -1.35 -6.68
C MET A 1 15.28 -2.42 -7.13
N LYS A 2 16.57 -2.10 -7.37
CA LYS A 2 17.57 -3.10 -7.83
C LYS A 2 17.68 -4.33 -6.91
N LEU A 3 17.76 -4.13 -5.59
CA LEU A 3 17.81 -5.24 -4.62
C LEU A 3 16.56 -6.14 -4.67
N ALA A 4 15.37 -5.54 -4.74
CA ALA A 4 14.12 -6.29 -4.84
C ALA A 4 14.05 -7.12 -6.13
N LEU A 5 14.50 -6.56 -7.26
CA LEU A 5 14.58 -7.29 -8.53
C LEU A 5 15.55 -8.48 -8.47
N LEU A 6 16.71 -8.30 -7.83
CA LEU A 6 17.68 -9.39 -7.64
C LEU A 6 17.09 -10.51 -6.78
N LEU A 7 16.45 -10.16 -5.65
CA LEU A 7 15.81 -11.15 -4.77
C LEU A 7 14.68 -11.90 -5.48
N LEU A 8 13.79 -11.19 -6.16
CA LEU A 8 12.71 -11.80 -6.94
C LEU A 8 13.24 -12.67 -8.08
N GLY A 9 14.29 -12.21 -8.78
CA GLY A 9 14.95 -12.98 -9.83
C GLY A 9 15.56 -14.28 -9.31
N ALA A 10 16.22 -14.25 -8.15
CA ALA A 10 16.76 -15.45 -7.53
C ALA A 10 15.66 -16.45 -7.16
N VAL A 11 14.56 -15.99 -6.56
CA VAL A 11 13.40 -16.84 -6.25
C VAL A 11 12.79 -17.43 -7.52
N LEU A 12 12.64 -16.63 -8.59
CA LEU A 12 12.11 -17.09 -9.87
C LEU A 12 13.00 -18.17 -10.50
N LEU A 13 14.33 -18.03 -10.43
CA LEU A 13 15.27 -19.03 -10.92
C LEU A 13 15.15 -20.35 -10.17
N VAL A 14 15.05 -20.30 -8.83
CA VAL A 14 14.86 -21.50 -8.00
C VAL A 14 13.54 -22.19 -8.35
N LEU A 15 12.43 -21.44 -8.39
CA LEU A 15 11.12 -22.01 -8.74
C LEU A 15 11.08 -22.55 -10.18
N GLY A 16 11.74 -21.87 -11.12
CA GLY A 16 11.86 -22.31 -12.51
C GLY A 16 12.65 -23.61 -12.64
N ALA A 17 13.77 -23.74 -11.93
CA ALA A 17 14.56 -24.97 -11.89
C ALA A 17 13.76 -26.14 -11.29
N LEU A 18 13.06 -25.91 -10.17
CA LEU A 18 12.18 -26.91 -9.56
C LEU A 18 11.04 -27.32 -10.50
N ALA A 19 10.40 -26.35 -11.17
CA ALA A 19 9.34 -26.62 -12.14
C ALA A 19 9.84 -27.38 -13.37
N ALA A 20 11.08 -27.14 -13.80
CA ALA A 20 11.72 -27.88 -14.89
C ALA A 20 12.01 -29.34 -14.50
N VAL A 21 12.54 -29.58 -13.30
CA VAL A 21 12.76 -30.93 -12.76
C VAL A 21 11.45 -31.71 -12.63
N GLN A 22 10.35 -31.03 -12.28
CA GLN A 22 9.02 -31.64 -12.18
C GLN A 22 8.29 -31.75 -13.52
N GLY A 23 8.86 -31.27 -14.63
CA GLY A 23 8.24 -31.29 -15.96
C GLY A 23 7.06 -30.32 -16.15
N VAL A 24 6.80 -29.43 -15.18
CA VAL A 24 5.66 -28.48 -15.19
C VAL A 24 6.05 -27.06 -15.61
N PHE A 25 7.27 -26.86 -16.10
CA PHE A 25 7.79 -25.54 -16.45
C PHE A 25 6.94 -24.80 -17.50
N VAL A 26 6.55 -25.49 -18.59
CA VAL A 26 5.74 -24.91 -19.67
C VAL A 26 4.35 -24.51 -19.18
N ASP A 27 3.71 -25.39 -18.40
CA ASP A 27 2.41 -25.11 -17.76
C ASP A 27 2.50 -23.92 -16.81
N GLY A 28 3.57 -23.83 -16.03
CA GLY A 28 3.88 -22.69 -15.16
C GLY A 28 3.98 -21.39 -15.95
N LEU A 29 4.65 -21.41 -17.11
CA LEU A 29 4.82 -20.26 -17.99
C LEU A 29 3.47 -19.82 -18.59
N GLN A 30 2.66 -20.76 -19.06
CA GLN A 30 1.33 -20.48 -19.61
C GLN A 30 0.38 -19.89 -18.56
N ARG A 31 0.35 -20.46 -17.34
CA ARG A 31 -0.45 -19.94 -16.22
C ARG A 31 0.00 -18.54 -15.81
N SER A 32 1.31 -18.31 -15.77
CA SER A 32 1.88 -17.00 -15.47
C SER A 32 1.50 -15.98 -16.54
N GLY A 33 1.59 -16.34 -17.83
CA GLY A 33 1.19 -15.49 -18.95
C GLY A 33 -0.29 -15.12 -18.91
N ARG A 34 -1.19 -16.10 -18.71
CA ARG A 34 -2.63 -15.84 -18.59
C ARG A 34 -2.94 -14.91 -17.40
N THR A 35 -2.30 -15.14 -16.26
CA THR A 35 -2.45 -14.28 -15.07
C THR A 35 -1.96 -12.87 -15.36
N PHE A 36 -0.79 -12.72 -15.99
CA PHE A 36 -0.23 -11.42 -16.39
C PHE A 36 -1.18 -10.63 -17.30
N LEU A 37 -1.69 -11.25 -18.37
CA LEU A 37 -2.64 -10.62 -19.29
C LEU A 37 -3.94 -10.23 -18.58
N SER A 38 -4.43 -11.05 -17.64
CA SER A 38 -5.65 -10.72 -16.88
C SER A 38 -5.47 -9.56 -15.89
N MET A 39 -4.27 -9.38 -15.35
CA MET A 39 -3.96 -8.32 -14.39
C MET A 39 -3.58 -7.00 -15.06
N MET A 40 -3.04 -7.03 -16.29
CA MET A 40 -2.59 -5.84 -17.02
C MET A 40 -3.62 -4.70 -17.07
N PRO A 41 -4.90 -4.93 -17.44
CA PRO A 41 -5.90 -3.87 -17.50
C PRO A 41 -6.15 -3.21 -16.13
N ILE A 42 -6.23 -4.02 -15.07
CA ILE A 42 -6.45 -3.55 -13.71
C ILE A 42 -5.24 -2.71 -13.27
N LEU A 43 -4.02 -3.18 -13.52
CA LEU A 43 -2.79 -2.45 -13.20
C LEU A 43 -2.67 -1.14 -13.98
N ALA A 44 -3.07 -1.10 -15.25
CA ALA A 44 -3.06 0.12 -16.05
C ALA A 44 -4.01 1.18 -15.48
N VAL A 45 -5.27 0.81 -15.19
CA VAL A 45 -6.25 1.72 -14.57
C VAL A 45 -5.77 2.18 -13.20
N ALA A 46 -5.23 1.25 -12.41
CA ALA A 46 -4.67 1.52 -11.10
C ALA A 46 -3.55 2.58 -11.18
N PHE A 47 -2.54 2.39 -12.02
CA PHE A 47 -1.44 3.35 -12.16
C PHE A 47 -1.90 4.71 -12.72
N LEU A 48 -2.87 4.72 -13.64
CA LEU A 48 -3.47 5.97 -14.12
C LEU A 48 -4.17 6.72 -13.00
N LEU A 49 -5.00 6.04 -12.19
CA LEU A 49 -5.66 6.65 -11.04
C LEU A 49 -4.65 7.20 -10.03
N ALA A 50 -3.57 6.46 -9.76
CA ALA A 50 -2.51 6.92 -8.87
C ALA A 50 -1.79 8.16 -9.41
N GLY A 51 -1.41 8.16 -10.69
CA GLY A 51 -0.76 9.30 -11.33
C GLY A 51 -1.68 10.53 -11.43
N MET A 52 -2.97 10.33 -11.71
CA MET A 52 -3.96 11.40 -11.69
C MET A 52 -4.15 11.93 -10.27
N ALA A 53 -4.26 11.07 -9.26
CA ALA A 53 -4.37 11.50 -7.87
C ALA A 53 -3.12 12.30 -7.42
N GLU A 54 -1.92 11.87 -7.79
CA GLU A 54 -0.67 12.60 -7.56
C GLU A 54 -0.67 13.96 -8.27
N ALA A 55 -1.09 14.03 -9.53
CA ALA A 55 -1.15 15.27 -10.30
C ALA A 55 -2.24 16.23 -9.79
N LEU A 56 -3.37 15.71 -9.29
CA LEU A 56 -4.48 16.47 -8.74
C LEU A 56 -4.29 16.85 -7.26
N LEU A 57 -3.17 16.48 -6.62
CA LEU A 57 -2.83 16.90 -5.26
C LEU A 57 -2.13 18.27 -5.28
N PRO A 58 -2.83 19.41 -5.10
CA PRO A 58 -2.17 20.70 -5.03
C PRO A 58 -1.25 20.72 -3.81
N THR A 59 -0.02 21.17 -4.00
CA THR A 59 0.99 21.29 -2.94
C THR A 59 0.48 22.04 -1.72
N GLY A 60 -0.31 23.10 -1.92
CA GLY A 60 -0.95 23.85 -0.83
C GLY A 60 -1.99 23.06 -0.03
N PHE A 61 -2.61 22.02 -0.60
CA PHE A 61 -3.48 21.11 0.16
C PHE A 61 -2.64 20.21 1.07
N VAL A 62 -1.55 19.64 0.54
CA VAL A 62 -0.65 18.79 1.34
C VAL A 62 -0.05 19.59 2.49
N GLU A 63 0.44 20.80 2.23
CA GLU A 63 1.01 21.67 3.25
C GLU A 63 -0.01 22.05 4.34
N ARG A 64 -1.26 22.32 3.97
CA ARG A 64 -2.30 22.73 4.92
C ARG A 64 -2.91 21.57 5.72
N TRP A 65 -3.06 20.40 5.10
CA TRP A 65 -3.87 19.31 5.65
C TRP A 65 -3.08 18.05 6.00
N LEU A 66 -1.91 17.86 5.41
CA LEU A 66 -1.11 16.65 5.56
C LEU A 66 0.32 16.92 6.05
N SER A 67 0.66 18.17 6.39
CA SER A 67 1.95 18.52 7.00
C SER A 67 2.03 18.11 8.46
N ASP A 68 3.24 18.19 9.04
CA ASP A 68 3.46 17.98 10.47
C ASP A 68 2.66 18.96 11.35
N GLY A 69 2.29 20.13 10.80
CA GLY A 69 1.47 21.15 11.48
C GLY A 69 -0.03 20.88 11.47
N ALA A 70 -0.52 19.94 10.66
CA ALA A 70 -1.96 19.61 10.57
C ALA A 70 -2.48 18.86 11.82
N GLY A 71 -1.57 18.34 12.66
CA GLY A 71 -1.90 17.61 13.87
C GLY A 71 -2.83 16.42 13.60
N VAL A 72 -3.77 16.16 14.51
CA VAL A 72 -4.69 15.01 14.44
C VAL A 72 -5.52 14.97 13.15
N ARG A 73 -5.83 16.13 12.55
CA ARG A 73 -6.61 16.20 11.30
C ARG A 73 -5.85 15.57 10.13
N GLY A 74 -4.53 15.76 10.06
CA GLY A 74 -3.70 15.12 9.04
C GLY A 74 -3.68 13.60 9.17
N HIS A 75 -3.59 13.09 10.40
CA HIS A 75 -3.68 11.66 10.66
C HIS A 75 -5.04 11.07 10.28
N LEU A 76 -6.15 11.75 10.56
CA LEU A 76 -7.49 11.30 10.18
C LEU A 76 -7.65 11.22 8.65
N LEU A 77 -7.17 12.23 7.92
CA LEU A 77 -7.21 12.22 6.45
C LEU A 77 -6.33 11.13 5.86
N ALA A 78 -5.10 10.97 6.38
CA ALA A 78 -4.21 9.90 5.97
C ALA A 78 -4.77 8.51 6.26
N TRP A 79 -5.42 8.34 7.41
CA TRP A 79 -6.10 7.10 7.79
C TRP A 79 -7.21 6.74 6.81
N LEU A 80 -8.09 7.68 6.48
CA LEU A 80 -9.16 7.50 5.48
C LEU A 80 -8.59 7.22 4.09
N ALA A 81 -7.62 8.02 3.65
CA ALA A 81 -6.98 7.87 2.34
C ALA A 81 -6.31 6.49 2.22
N GLY A 82 -5.61 6.03 3.26
CA GLY A 82 -4.98 4.71 3.27
C GLY A 82 -6.02 3.60 3.18
N ALA A 83 -7.11 3.67 3.96
CA ALA A 83 -8.17 2.67 3.96
C ALA A 83 -8.90 2.57 2.60
N LEU A 84 -9.04 3.70 1.90
CA LEU A 84 -9.66 3.78 0.57
C LEU A 84 -8.71 3.41 -0.57
N THR A 85 -7.39 3.41 -0.33
CA THR A 85 -6.40 3.13 -1.38
C THR A 85 -6.47 1.64 -1.78
N PRO A 86 -6.82 1.33 -3.04
CA PRO A 86 -6.85 -0.04 -3.54
C PRO A 86 -5.44 -0.66 -3.59
N GLY A 87 -5.35 -1.99 -3.62
CA GLY A 87 -4.20 -2.68 -4.22
C GLY A 87 -2.93 -2.84 -3.38
N GLY A 88 -2.95 -2.52 -2.09
CA GLY A 88 -1.75 -2.62 -1.25
C GLY A 88 -0.57 -1.81 -1.83
N GLY A 89 0.67 -2.24 -1.56
CA GLY A 89 1.88 -1.48 -1.90
C GLY A 89 2.00 -1.04 -3.37
N LEU A 90 1.36 -1.74 -4.31
CA LEU A 90 1.46 -1.45 -5.75
C LEU A 90 0.90 -0.07 -6.14
N LEU A 91 -0.17 0.38 -5.49
CA LEU A 91 -0.77 1.68 -5.74
C LEU A 91 -0.38 2.72 -4.71
N GLY A 92 -0.38 2.33 -3.43
CA GLY A 92 -0.17 3.31 -2.39
C GLY A 92 1.28 3.67 -2.15
N MET A 93 2.27 2.88 -2.58
CA MET A 93 3.68 3.30 -2.48
C MET A 93 4.01 4.47 -3.43
N PRO A 94 3.60 4.46 -4.72
CA PRO A 94 3.71 5.64 -5.58
C PRO A 94 3.00 6.87 -4.98
N LEU A 95 1.78 6.70 -4.49
CA LEU A 95 1.02 7.80 -3.89
C LEU A 95 1.70 8.35 -2.62
N ALA A 96 2.22 7.48 -1.76
CA ALA A 96 3.00 7.89 -0.58
C ALA A 96 4.28 8.62 -0.99
N ALA A 97 4.95 8.19 -2.06
CA ALA A 97 6.13 8.88 -2.59
C ALA A 97 5.77 10.27 -3.13
N GLY A 98 4.62 10.42 -3.80
CA GLY A 98 4.08 11.72 -4.24
C GLY A 98 3.77 12.64 -3.06
N LEU A 99 3.07 12.13 -2.04
CA LEU A 99 2.77 12.85 -0.79
C LEU A 99 4.05 13.29 -0.06
N LEU A 100 5.06 12.41 -0.01
CA LEU A 100 6.35 12.73 0.58
C LEU A 100 7.06 13.86 -0.18
N LYS A 101 7.09 13.80 -1.52
CA LYS A 101 7.65 14.88 -2.35
C LYS A 101 6.90 16.20 -2.19
N ALA A 102 5.59 16.13 -1.95
CA ALA A 102 4.74 17.29 -1.70
C ALA A 102 4.84 17.84 -0.26
N GLY A 103 5.70 17.28 0.60
CA GLY A 103 5.95 17.79 1.95
C GLY A 103 5.01 17.26 3.03
N ALA A 104 4.34 16.13 2.80
CA ALA A 104 3.53 15.49 3.83
C ALA A 104 4.40 15.12 5.06
N GLY A 105 3.84 15.32 6.26
CA GLY A 105 4.50 15.01 7.52
C GLY A 105 4.81 13.52 7.66
N VAL A 106 5.90 13.18 8.33
CA VAL A 106 6.36 11.78 8.44
C VAL A 106 5.34 10.93 9.20
N GLY A 107 4.78 11.47 10.29
CA GLY A 107 3.73 10.78 11.04
C GLY A 107 2.45 10.56 10.24
N VAL A 108 2.10 11.52 9.38
CA VAL A 108 0.94 11.44 8.47
C VAL A 108 1.17 10.36 7.40
N LEU A 109 2.35 10.33 6.79
CA LEU A 109 2.73 9.31 5.82
C LEU A 109 2.73 7.90 6.41
N VAL A 110 3.29 7.73 7.61
CA VAL A 110 3.27 6.42 8.28
C VAL A 110 1.84 6.01 8.62
N THR A 111 0.99 6.94 9.07
CA THR A 111 -0.44 6.65 9.29
C THR A 111 -1.12 6.17 8.01
N TYR A 112 -0.86 6.84 6.89
CA TYR A 112 -1.39 6.44 5.59
C TYR A 112 -0.93 5.03 5.19
N LEU A 113 0.38 4.77 5.26
CA LEU A 113 0.96 3.48 4.88
C LEU A 113 0.45 2.33 5.75
N THR A 114 0.36 2.56 7.06
CA THR A 114 -0.17 1.57 8.01
C THR A 114 -1.66 1.35 7.82
N SER A 115 -2.44 2.42 7.57
CA SER A 115 -3.87 2.30 7.27
C SER A 115 -4.11 1.51 5.98
N MET A 116 -3.36 1.80 4.92
CA MET A 116 -3.42 1.04 3.67
C MET A 116 -3.11 -0.45 3.88
N ALA A 117 -2.12 -0.77 4.73
CA ALA A 117 -1.75 -2.15 5.01
C ALA A 117 -2.82 -2.89 5.82
N LEU A 118 -3.45 -2.22 6.78
CA LEU A 118 -4.32 -2.85 7.78
C LEU A 118 -5.81 -2.73 7.45
N LEU A 119 -6.25 -1.69 6.75
CA LEU A 119 -7.67 -1.34 6.59
C LEU A 119 -8.14 -1.24 5.13
N PRO A 120 -7.69 -2.07 4.18
CA PRO A 120 -8.12 -1.93 2.78
C PRO A 120 -9.62 -2.22 2.64
N LEU A 121 -10.45 -1.16 2.57
CA LEU A 121 -11.91 -1.25 2.49
C LEU A 121 -12.37 -1.99 1.23
N LEU A 122 -11.61 -1.85 0.14
CA LEU A 122 -11.88 -2.55 -1.11
C LEU A 122 -11.66 -4.07 -1.01
N ARG A 123 -10.90 -4.56 -0.02
CA ARG A 123 -10.79 -6.00 0.28
C ARG A 123 -11.91 -6.53 1.15
N LEU A 124 -12.66 -5.65 1.83
CA LEU A 124 -13.73 -6.04 2.75
C LEU A 124 -14.73 -7.02 2.11
N PRO A 125 -15.28 -6.79 0.90
CA PRO A 125 -16.26 -7.72 0.33
C PRO A 125 -15.69 -9.13 0.12
N MET A 126 -14.42 -9.23 -0.28
CA MET A 126 -13.74 -10.52 -0.41
C MET A 126 -13.50 -11.17 0.95
N GLU A 127 -13.08 -10.40 1.96
CA GLU A 127 -12.90 -10.93 3.32
C GLU A 127 -14.21 -11.46 3.91
N LEU A 128 -15.32 -10.75 3.68
CA LEU A 128 -16.65 -11.19 4.08
C LEU A 128 -17.04 -12.50 3.39
N GLY A 129 -16.70 -12.66 2.11
CA GLY A 129 -17.00 -13.88 1.35
C GLY A 129 -16.13 -15.09 1.71
N ILE A 130 -14.86 -14.88 2.09
CA ILE A 130 -13.91 -15.97 2.37
C ILE A 130 -13.91 -16.37 3.85
N TYR A 131 -13.83 -15.39 4.77
CA TYR A 131 -13.65 -15.64 6.20
C TYR A 131 -14.93 -15.44 7.03
N GLY A 132 -15.96 -14.83 6.45
CA GLY A 132 -17.20 -14.47 7.12
C GLY A 132 -17.12 -13.14 7.88
N ALA A 133 -18.30 -12.55 8.14
CA ALA A 133 -18.43 -11.22 8.73
C ALA A 133 -17.80 -11.08 10.13
N ARG A 134 -17.89 -12.14 10.95
CA ARG A 134 -17.39 -12.10 12.33
C ARG A 134 -15.89 -11.82 12.37
N LEU A 135 -15.09 -12.54 11.57
CA LEU A 135 -13.63 -12.36 11.58
C LEU A 135 -13.22 -11.06 10.89
N ALA A 136 -13.85 -10.72 9.76
CA ALA A 136 -13.55 -9.48 9.03
C ALA A 136 -13.78 -8.23 9.88
N LEU A 137 -14.93 -8.15 10.57
CA LEU A 137 -15.26 -7.01 11.44
C LEU A 137 -14.37 -6.97 12.68
N LEU A 138 -14.09 -8.11 13.31
CA LEU A 138 -13.19 -8.17 14.47
C LEU A 138 -11.78 -7.66 14.12
N ARG A 139 -11.24 -8.09 12.97
CA ARG A 139 -9.93 -7.65 12.47
C ARG A 139 -9.89 -6.13 12.27
N ILE A 140 -10.91 -5.57 11.63
CA ILE A 140 -10.99 -4.13 11.39
C ILE A 140 -11.12 -3.36 12.70
N ALA A 141 -12.00 -3.79 13.60
CA ALA A 141 -12.19 -3.15 14.90
C ALA A 141 -10.88 -3.18 15.72
N ALA A 142 -10.17 -4.30 15.74
CA ALA A 142 -8.90 -4.43 16.45
C ALA A 142 -7.78 -3.59 15.82
N SER A 143 -7.82 -3.40 14.49
CA SER A 143 -6.74 -2.74 13.75
C SER A 143 -6.99 -1.26 13.47
N CYS A 144 -8.20 -0.74 13.68
CA CYS A 144 -8.58 0.59 13.20
C CYS A 144 -7.75 1.74 13.81
N LEU A 145 -7.29 1.58 15.04
CA LEU A 145 -6.49 2.59 15.76
C LEU A 145 -4.97 2.42 15.58
N LEU A 146 -4.52 1.26 15.11
CA LEU A 146 -3.09 0.97 14.95
C LEU A 146 -2.37 1.96 14.00
N PRO A 147 -2.98 2.44 12.90
CA PRO A 147 -2.35 3.45 12.05
C PRO A 147 -2.04 4.76 12.78
N PHE A 148 -2.93 5.20 13.69
CA PHE A 148 -2.68 6.40 14.49
C PHE A 148 -1.50 6.21 15.44
N ALA A 149 -1.43 5.04 16.09
CA ALA A 149 -0.31 4.69 16.95
C ALA A 149 1.02 4.64 16.17
N ALA A 150 1.01 4.02 14.98
CA ALA A 150 2.18 3.98 14.10
C ALA A 150 2.62 5.38 13.65
N GLY A 151 1.68 6.25 13.27
CA GLY A 151 1.98 7.64 12.92
C GLY A 151 2.56 8.45 14.09
N ALA A 152 1.96 8.31 15.28
CA ALA A 152 2.43 9.01 16.48
C ALA A 152 3.83 8.56 16.91
N THR A 153 4.09 7.25 16.89
CA THR A 153 5.42 6.70 17.19
C THR A 153 6.46 7.14 16.18
N ALA A 154 6.14 7.14 14.88
CA ALA A 154 7.04 7.68 13.85
C ALA A 154 7.35 9.16 14.06
N GLN A 155 6.34 9.97 14.39
CA GLN A 155 6.54 11.39 14.67
C GLN A 155 7.42 11.60 15.91
N LEU A 156 7.24 10.78 16.96
CA LEU A 156 8.08 10.81 18.15
C LEU A 156 9.54 10.46 17.83
N ILE A 157 9.78 9.36 17.09
CA ILE A 157 11.12 8.94 16.69
C ILE A 157 11.83 10.07 15.93
N VAL A 158 11.14 10.68 14.95
CA VAL A 158 11.72 11.78 14.16
C VAL A 158 12.08 12.96 15.06
N ARG A 159 11.21 13.36 15.99
CA ARG A 159 11.48 14.45 16.95
C ARG A 159 12.70 14.16 17.82
N LEU A 160 12.88 12.92 18.28
CA LEU A 160 14.02 12.51 19.09
C LEU A 160 15.34 12.49 18.31
N THR A 161 15.29 12.16 17.01
CA THR A 161 16.49 12.11 16.15
C THR A 161 16.90 13.45 15.55
N ARG A 162 16.01 14.46 15.57
CA ARG A 162 16.27 15.81 15.05
C ARG A 162 16.60 16.83 16.14
N ALA A 163 16.61 16.42 17.41
CA ALA A 163 17.14 17.18 18.55
C ALA A 163 18.61 16.86 18.76
#